data_AF-A0A9W8CPR2-F1
#
_entry.id   AF-A0A9W8CPR2-F1
#
_cell.length_a   1.000
_cell.length_b   1.000
_cell.length_c   1.000
_cell.angle_alpha   90.00
_cell.angle_beta   90.00
_cell.angle_gamma   90.00
#
_symmetry.space_group_name_H-M   'P 1'
#
loop_
_entity.id
_entity.type
_entity.pdbx_description
1 polymer ?
#
loop_
_entity_poly.entity_id
_entity_poly.type
_entity_poly.pdbx_seq_one_letter_code
_entity_poly.pdbx_strand_id
1 'polypeptide(L)'
;EGWGPLSPSRPIDFTSCFQYGALSVGLSTALLAVAAVRLFRLKSKPQLPRELVARGILRAKLLATAVLMAVSAAELVAVWAQYPPVSVFTIAMALQTVAAVIAALMHYREQLVNPIASTLLLLYWLAGGVLALMRLRTAVATGLADNSLAAVVPSTGYALLALLMLVLECQPKPQELYELLNGDDNIRESDDVRQSYWAPEERANLFSRLTFSWLDPMLDEGLKRPLQMEDT
;
A
#
# COMPACT_ATOMS: atom_id res chain seq x y z
N GLU A 1 -30.68 3.08 4.82
CA GLU A 1 -29.85 3.38 6.01
C GLU A 1 -29.47 4.86 5.99
N GLY A 2 -29.31 5.49 7.15
CA GLY A 2 -28.92 6.91 7.25
C GLY A 2 -27.41 7.13 7.13
N TRP A 3 -26.99 8.40 7.26
CA TRP A 3 -25.57 8.81 7.31
C TRP A 3 -24.90 8.60 8.67
N GLY A 4 -25.65 8.19 9.68
CA GLY A 4 -25.12 7.95 11.03
C GLY A 4 -24.06 6.84 11.03
N PRO A 5 -23.10 6.87 11.96
CA PRO A 5 -22.02 5.88 12.00
C PRO A 5 -22.59 4.48 12.25
N LEU A 6 -23.49 4.30 13.23
CA LEU A 6 -24.03 2.99 13.59
C LEU A 6 -25.38 2.71 12.91
N SER A 7 -25.58 1.48 12.44
CA SER A 7 -26.86 1.05 11.91
C SER A 7 -27.87 0.81 13.05
N PRO A 8 -29.09 1.38 12.99
CA PRO A 8 -30.12 1.14 14.00
C PRO A 8 -30.63 -0.31 14.02
N SER A 9 -30.53 -1.02 12.89
CA SER A 9 -31.08 -2.36 12.70
C SER A 9 -30.04 -3.48 12.88
N ARG A 10 -28.74 -3.16 12.88
CA ARG A 10 -27.66 -4.15 13.02
C ARG A 10 -26.77 -3.79 14.21
N PRO A 11 -26.77 -4.60 15.29
CA PRO A 11 -25.88 -4.36 16.41
C PRO A 11 -24.41 -4.55 15.96
N ILE A 12 -23.58 -3.52 16.16
CA ILE A 12 -22.13 -3.52 15.86
C ILE A 12 -21.80 -3.59 14.36
N ASP A 13 -22.56 -2.88 13.52
CA ASP A 13 -22.18 -2.59 12.13
C ASP A 13 -22.32 -1.11 11.80
N PHE A 14 -21.38 -0.60 10.99
CA PHE A 14 -21.50 0.73 10.42
C PHE A 14 -22.59 0.76 9.35
N THR A 15 -23.25 1.91 9.16
CA THR A 15 -24.17 2.07 8.03
C THR A 15 -23.42 1.99 6.70
N SER A 16 -24.07 1.41 5.69
CA SER A 16 -23.49 1.26 4.35
C SER A 16 -23.11 2.63 3.76
N CYS A 17 -23.97 3.64 3.94
CA CYS A 17 -23.70 4.99 3.47
C CYS A 17 -22.47 5.62 4.14
N PHE A 18 -22.23 5.37 5.43
CA PHE A 18 -21.05 5.84 6.13
C PHE A 18 -19.77 5.13 5.67
N GLN A 19 -19.82 3.81 5.48
CA GLN A 19 -18.68 3.02 4.99
C GLN A 19 -18.20 3.46 3.60
N TYR A 20 -19.12 3.61 2.65
CA TYR A 20 -18.78 4.05 1.30
C TYR A 20 -18.52 5.56 1.24
N GLY A 21 -19.38 6.37 1.86
CA GLY A 21 -19.35 7.82 1.72
C GLY A 21 -18.33 8.53 2.60
N ALA A 22 -18.16 8.15 3.86
CA ALA A 22 -17.20 8.81 4.74
C ALA A 22 -15.84 8.12 4.71
N LEU A 23 -15.82 6.80 4.94
CA LEU A 23 -14.56 6.05 5.08
C LEU A 23 -13.87 5.81 3.75
N SER A 24 -14.56 5.24 2.76
CA SER A 24 -13.92 4.87 1.47
C SER A 24 -13.54 6.11 0.65
N VAL A 25 -14.45 7.10 0.57
CA VAL A 25 -14.14 8.38 -0.08
C VAL A 25 -13.05 9.12 0.70
N GLY A 26 -13.15 9.22 2.03
CA GLY A 26 -12.16 9.91 2.86
C GLY A 26 -10.75 9.31 2.73
N LEU A 27 -10.63 7.99 2.72
CA LEU A 27 -9.35 7.31 2.52
C LEU A 27 -8.79 7.60 1.12
N SER A 28 -9.63 7.54 0.09
CA SER A 28 -9.20 7.75 -1.30
C SER A 28 -8.82 9.21 -1.57
N THR A 29 -9.58 10.19 -1.07
CA THR A 29 -9.23 11.62 -1.18
C THR A 29 -7.95 11.95 -0.42
N ALA A 30 -7.78 11.40 0.79
CA ALA A 30 -6.57 11.58 1.57
C ALA A 30 -5.34 11.02 0.84
N LEU A 31 -5.45 9.82 0.26
CA LEU A 31 -4.39 9.27 -0.57
C LEU A 31 -4.07 10.22 -1.74
N LEU A 32 -5.07 10.65 -2.50
CA LEU A 32 -4.86 11.50 -3.67
C LEU A 32 -4.16 12.82 -3.32
N ALA A 33 -4.55 13.46 -2.21
CA ALA A 33 -3.93 14.68 -1.74
C ALA A 33 -2.45 14.48 -1.39
N VAL A 34 -2.13 13.45 -0.59
CA VAL A 34 -0.75 13.18 -0.17
C VAL A 34 0.10 12.65 -1.34
N ALA A 35 -0.48 11.81 -2.20
CA ALA A 35 0.14 11.28 -3.39
C ALA A 35 0.54 12.38 -4.37
N ALA A 36 -0.32 13.38 -4.59
CA ALA A 36 -0.01 14.53 -5.43
C ALA A 36 1.24 15.25 -4.92
N VAL A 37 1.26 15.65 -3.65
CA VAL A 37 2.41 16.33 -3.04
C VAL A 37 3.69 15.49 -3.13
N ARG A 38 3.59 14.19 -2.86
CA ARG A 38 4.73 13.26 -2.91
C ARG A 38 5.24 13.11 -4.35
N LEU A 39 4.37 12.89 -5.33
CA LEU A 39 4.75 12.81 -6.75
C LEU A 39 5.41 14.10 -7.23
N PHE A 40 4.95 15.28 -6.81
CA PHE A 40 5.62 16.54 -7.11
C PHE A 40 7.04 16.59 -6.54
N ARG A 41 7.25 16.16 -5.28
CA ARG A 41 8.58 16.09 -4.67
C ARG A 41 9.49 15.04 -5.31
N LEU A 42 8.93 13.91 -5.78
CA LEU A 42 9.71 12.84 -6.41
C LEU A 42 10.20 13.21 -7.81
N LYS A 43 9.57 14.16 -8.52
CA LYS A 43 10.02 14.60 -9.85
C LYS A 43 11.43 15.21 -9.84
N SER A 44 11.84 15.78 -8.71
CA SER A 44 13.12 16.48 -8.58
C SER A 44 14.28 15.58 -8.15
N LYS A 45 14.02 14.28 -7.91
CA LYS A 45 15.06 13.34 -7.45
C LYS A 45 15.66 12.55 -8.62
N PRO A 46 16.97 12.22 -8.57
CA PRO A 46 17.61 11.37 -9.57
C PRO A 46 17.03 9.94 -9.54
N GLN A 47 17.07 9.26 -10.68
CA GLN A 47 16.59 7.88 -10.82
C GLN A 47 17.70 6.91 -10.40
N LEU A 48 17.33 5.84 -9.70
CA LEU A 48 18.25 4.75 -9.37
C LEU A 48 18.59 3.93 -10.62
N PRO A 49 19.80 3.35 -10.69
CA PRO A 49 20.20 2.47 -11.79
C PRO A 49 19.25 1.27 -11.88
N ARG A 50 18.73 1.03 -13.09
CA ARG A 50 17.69 0.00 -13.36
C ARG A 50 18.16 -1.44 -13.10
N GLU A 51 19.47 -1.66 -13.06
CA GLU A 51 20.08 -2.98 -12.87
C GLU A 51 19.91 -3.49 -11.43
N LEU A 52 19.86 -2.58 -10.45
CA LEU A 52 19.71 -2.89 -9.02
C LEU A 52 18.26 -3.06 -8.59
N VAL A 53 17.30 -2.66 -9.43
CA VAL A 53 15.89 -2.83 -9.11
C VAL A 53 15.54 -4.30 -9.28
N ALA A 54 15.19 -4.98 -8.19
CA ALA A 54 14.76 -6.38 -8.18
C ALA A 54 13.61 -6.60 -9.19
N ARG A 55 13.96 -6.99 -10.42
CA ARG A 55 13.05 -7.03 -11.58
C ARG A 55 11.85 -7.94 -11.31
N GLY A 56 12.04 -9.03 -10.56
CA GLY A 56 10.97 -9.94 -10.16
C GLY A 56 9.92 -9.29 -9.25
N ILE A 57 10.36 -8.71 -8.13
CA ILE A 57 9.46 -8.06 -7.16
C ILE A 57 8.78 -6.85 -7.78
N LEU A 58 9.50 -6.05 -8.58
CA LEU A 58 8.89 -4.94 -9.31
C LEU A 58 7.79 -5.42 -10.27
N ARG A 59 8.06 -6.46 -11.08
CA ARG A 59 7.05 -7.01 -11.99
C ARG A 59 5.85 -7.57 -11.22
N ALA A 60 6.08 -8.25 -10.11
CA ALA A 60 5.02 -8.77 -9.26
C ALA A 60 4.14 -7.64 -8.69
N LYS A 61 4.75 -6.57 -8.15
CA LYS A 61 4.02 -5.39 -7.66
C LYS A 61 3.24 -4.71 -8.79
N LEU A 62 3.87 -4.49 -9.95
CA LEU A 62 3.21 -3.85 -11.08
C LEU A 62 2.04 -4.69 -11.61
N LEU A 63 2.22 -6.01 -11.74
CA LEU A 63 1.16 -6.92 -12.15
C LEU A 63 0.02 -6.96 -11.13
N ALA A 64 0.34 -7.07 -9.84
CA ALA A 64 -0.66 -7.08 -8.77
C ALA A 64 -1.45 -5.76 -8.74
N THR A 65 -0.81 -4.60 -8.92
CA THR A 65 -1.51 -3.32 -9.03
C THR A 65 -2.36 -3.22 -10.30
N ALA A 66 -1.91 -3.76 -11.43
CA ALA A 66 -2.71 -3.80 -12.66
C ALA A 66 -3.97 -4.66 -12.50
N VAL A 67 -3.85 -5.83 -11.88
CA VAL A 67 -5.00 -6.68 -11.55
C VAL A 67 -5.93 -5.96 -10.57
N LEU A 68 -5.40 -5.29 -9.56
CA LEU A 68 -6.20 -4.53 -8.58
C LEU A 68 -6.95 -3.37 -9.25
N MET A 69 -6.34 -2.66 -10.21
CA MET A 69 -7.03 -1.66 -11.01
C MET A 69 -8.19 -2.28 -11.80
N ALA A 70 -7.97 -3.41 -12.47
CA ALA A 70 -9.01 -4.11 -13.22
C ALA A 70 -10.16 -4.56 -12.32
N VAL A 71 -9.85 -5.10 -11.13
CA VAL A 71 -10.87 -5.50 -10.15
C VAL A 71 -11.65 -4.28 -9.65
N SER A 72 -10.98 -3.17 -9.31
CA SER A 72 -11.69 -1.95 -8.90
C SER A 72 -12.58 -1.37 -10.00
N ALA A 73 -12.16 -1.47 -11.27
CA ALA A 73 -12.98 -1.06 -12.40
C ALA A 73 -14.19 -1.98 -12.59
N ALA A 74 -14.02 -3.29 -12.38
CA ALA A 74 -15.13 -4.25 -12.38
C ALA A 74 -16.14 -3.96 -11.25
N GLU A 75 -15.69 -3.61 -10.05
CA GLU A 75 -16.57 -3.15 -8.96
C GLU A 75 -17.38 -1.92 -9.39
N LEU A 76 -16.72 -0.92 -9.97
CA LEU A 76 -17.37 0.30 -10.43
C LEU A 76 -18.45 0.00 -11.47
N VAL A 77 -18.15 -0.86 -12.46
CA VAL A 77 -19.13 -1.26 -13.49
C VAL A 77 -20.31 -2.01 -12.87
N ALA A 78 -20.06 -2.92 -11.93
CA ALA A 78 -21.11 -3.66 -11.23
C ALA A 78 -22.04 -2.73 -10.43
N VAL A 79 -21.46 -1.75 -9.73
CA VAL A 79 -22.22 -0.74 -8.97
C VAL A 79 -22.99 0.20 -9.90
N TRP A 80 -22.38 0.63 -11.00
CA TRP A 80 -23.03 1.52 -11.96
C TRP A 80 -24.22 0.85 -12.67
N ALA A 81 -24.17 -0.46 -12.88
CA ALA A 81 -25.30 -1.20 -13.44
C ALA A 81 -26.52 -1.26 -12.49
N GLN A 82 -26.31 -1.16 -11.18
CA GLN A 82 -27.35 -1.33 -10.15
C GLN A 82 -27.84 -0.01 -9.56
N TYR A 83 -27.00 1.02 -9.53
CA TYR A 83 -27.27 2.28 -8.84
C TYR A 83 -27.17 3.47 -9.80
N PRO A 84 -27.93 4.56 -9.55
CA PRO A 84 -27.83 5.76 -10.37
C PRO A 84 -26.41 6.35 -10.32
N PRO A 85 -25.97 7.06 -11.38
CA PRO A 85 -24.59 7.54 -11.50
C PRO A 85 -24.20 8.53 -10.39
N VAL A 86 -25.15 9.26 -9.83
CA VAL A 86 -24.91 10.25 -8.76
C VAL A 86 -25.10 9.65 -7.35
N SER A 87 -25.01 8.32 -7.22
CA SER A 87 -25.09 7.67 -5.91
C SER A 87 -23.75 7.74 -5.16
N VAL A 88 -23.81 7.75 -3.83
CA VAL A 88 -22.63 7.71 -2.96
C VAL A 88 -21.77 6.48 -3.25
N PHE A 89 -22.40 5.34 -3.59
CA PHE A 89 -21.71 4.09 -3.94
C PHE A 89 -20.90 4.24 -5.23
N THR A 90 -21.50 4.79 -6.28
CA THR A 90 -20.84 5.02 -7.57
C THR A 90 -19.67 5.98 -7.43
N ILE A 91 -19.87 7.09 -6.70
CA ILE A 91 -18.81 8.08 -6.45
C ILE A 91 -17.66 7.47 -5.65
N ALA A 92 -17.96 6.69 -4.61
CA ALA A 92 -16.94 6.02 -3.79
C ALA A 92 -16.11 5.04 -4.61
N MET A 93 -16.74 4.19 -5.42
CA MET A 93 -16.03 3.25 -6.30
C MET A 93 -15.22 3.98 -7.37
N ALA A 94 -15.79 5.02 -7.99
CA ALA A 94 -15.07 5.81 -8.98
C ALA A 94 -13.82 6.44 -8.37
N LEU A 95 -13.92 7.01 -7.18
CA LEU A 95 -12.76 7.56 -6.50
C LEU A 95 -11.73 6.50 -6.10
N GLN A 96 -12.18 5.32 -5.67
CA GLN A 96 -11.31 4.17 -5.39
C GLN A 96 -10.54 3.73 -6.65
N THR A 97 -11.17 3.69 -7.82
CA THR A 97 -10.48 3.36 -9.09
C THR A 97 -9.42 4.40 -9.44
N VAL A 98 -9.74 5.70 -9.30
CA VAL A 98 -8.77 6.78 -9.54
C VAL A 98 -7.61 6.69 -8.55
N ALA A 99 -7.89 6.42 -7.28
CA ALA A 99 -6.89 6.19 -6.24
C ALA A 99 -5.98 5.00 -6.59
N ALA A 100 -6.53 3.89 -7.10
CA ALA A 100 -5.75 2.72 -7.53
C ALA A 100 -4.82 3.04 -8.71
N VAL A 101 -5.27 3.84 -9.68
CA VAL A 101 -4.44 4.30 -10.82
C VAL A 101 -3.28 5.17 -10.33
N ILE A 102 -3.55 6.12 -9.43
CA ILE A 102 -2.51 6.96 -8.85
C ILE A 102 -1.55 6.13 -7.99
N ALA A 103 -2.05 5.14 -7.24
CA ALA A 103 -1.23 4.22 -6.48
C ALA A 103 -0.29 3.40 -7.39
N ALA A 104 -0.76 2.93 -8.55
CA ALA A 104 0.08 2.24 -9.54
C ALA A 104 1.19 3.15 -10.10
N LEU A 105 0.86 4.41 -10.41
CA LEU A 105 1.86 5.41 -10.82
C LEU A 105 2.88 5.66 -9.70
N MET A 106 2.42 5.73 -8.44
CA MET A 106 3.31 5.87 -7.29
C MET A 106 4.23 4.66 -7.14
N HIS A 107 3.73 3.43 -7.24
CA HIS A 107 4.56 2.21 -7.21
C HIS A 107 5.68 2.27 -8.24
N TYR A 108 5.34 2.64 -9.48
CA TYR A 108 6.33 2.76 -10.54
C TYR A 108 7.39 3.83 -10.24
N ARG A 109 6.96 5.03 -9.81
CA ARG A 109 7.88 6.15 -9.53
C ARG A 109 8.73 5.91 -8.29
N GLU A 110 8.13 5.40 -7.22
CA GLU A 110 8.78 5.17 -5.94
C GLU A 110 9.83 4.06 -6.07
N GLN A 111 9.58 3.03 -6.90
CA GLN A 111 10.57 2.00 -7.17
C GLN A 111 11.80 2.53 -7.91
N LEU A 112 11.62 3.51 -8.80
CA LEU A 112 12.70 4.10 -9.58
C LEU A 112 13.51 5.15 -8.82
N VAL A 113 12.99 5.68 -7.71
CA VAL A 113 13.55 6.87 -7.04
C VAL A 113 13.91 6.64 -5.58
N ASN A 114 13.16 5.81 -4.85
CA ASN A 114 13.42 5.56 -3.44
C ASN A 114 13.84 4.11 -3.21
N PRO A 115 14.90 3.87 -2.42
CA PRO A 115 15.32 2.51 -2.05
C PRO A 115 14.44 1.90 -0.95
N ILE A 116 13.64 2.69 -0.24
CA ILE A 116 12.80 2.24 0.88
C ILE A 116 11.35 2.02 0.41
N ALA A 117 10.65 1.08 1.06
CA ALA A 117 9.22 0.85 0.85
C ALA A 117 8.38 2.10 1.23
N SER A 118 7.34 2.39 0.46
CA SER A 118 6.54 3.61 0.68
C SER A 118 5.54 3.42 1.81
N THR A 119 5.78 4.07 2.95
CA THR A 119 4.87 4.04 4.11
C THR A 119 3.45 4.47 3.76
N LEU A 120 3.29 5.46 2.86
CA LEU A 120 1.98 5.95 2.43
C LEU A 120 1.16 4.84 1.77
N LEU A 121 1.81 4.11 0.86
CA LEU A 121 1.17 3.08 0.05
C LEU A 121 0.82 1.87 0.91
N LEU A 122 1.72 1.49 1.81
CA LEU A 122 1.51 0.45 2.82
C LEU A 122 0.27 0.75 3.69
N LEU A 123 0.17 1.97 4.24
CA LEU A 123 -0.97 2.38 5.06
C LEU A 123 -2.27 2.42 4.26
N TYR A 124 -2.22 2.84 2.99
CA TYR A 124 -3.38 2.84 2.12
C TYR A 124 -3.90 1.42 1.85
N TRP A 125 -3.03 0.47 1.51
CA TRP A 125 -3.44 -0.92 1.28
C TRP A 125 -3.97 -1.58 2.56
N LEU A 126 -3.36 -1.30 3.72
CA LEU A 126 -3.88 -1.76 5.01
C LEU A 126 -5.30 -1.22 5.26
N ALA A 127 -5.48 0.09 5.21
CA ALA A 127 -6.76 0.73 5.49
C ALA A 127 -7.82 0.32 4.44
N GLY A 128 -7.46 0.27 3.16
CA GLY A 128 -8.32 -0.16 2.07
C GLY A 128 -8.74 -1.63 2.19
N GLY A 129 -7.82 -2.50 2.57
CA GLY A 129 -8.11 -3.91 2.85
C GLY A 129 -9.05 -4.10 4.04
N VAL A 130 -8.82 -3.38 5.15
CA VAL A 130 -9.71 -3.41 6.32
C VAL A 130 -11.11 -2.90 5.97
N LEU A 131 -11.21 -1.79 5.22
CA LEU A 131 -12.51 -1.28 4.75
C LEU A 131 -13.20 -2.27 3.80
N ALA A 132 -12.46 -2.88 2.88
CA ALA A 132 -13.01 -3.89 1.99
C ALA A 132 -13.53 -5.12 2.76
N LEU A 133 -12.83 -5.55 3.81
CA LEU A 133 -13.27 -6.62 4.69
C LEU A 133 -14.54 -6.25 5.48
N MET A 134 -14.64 -5.01 5.99
CA MET A 134 -15.85 -4.50 6.63
C MET A 134 -17.04 -4.48 5.67
N ARG A 135 -16.83 -4.05 4.42
CA ARG A 135 -17.86 -4.07 3.37
C ARG A 135 -18.30 -5.49 3.05
N LEU A 136 -17.35 -6.43 2.94
CA LEU A 136 -17.64 -7.84 2.67
C LEU A 136 -18.46 -8.45 3.81
N ARG A 137 -18.09 -8.21 5.07
CA ARG A 137 -18.88 -8.63 6.24
C ARG A 137 -20.31 -8.09 6.15
N THR A 138 -20.46 -6.81 5.83
CA THR A 138 -21.76 -6.16 5.70
C THR A 138 -22.59 -6.78 4.57
N ALA A 139 -21.96 -7.10 3.42
CA ALA A 139 -22.63 -7.74 2.28
C ALA A 139 -23.10 -9.17 2.61
N VAL A 140 -22.33 -9.93 3.38
CA VAL A 140 -22.71 -11.26 3.86
C VAL A 140 -23.86 -11.15 4.87
N ALA A 141 -23.76 -10.26 5.86
CA ALA A 141 -24.77 -10.07 6.91
C ALA A 141 -26.13 -9.59 6.37
N THR A 142 -26.14 -8.92 5.22
CA THR A 142 -27.36 -8.41 4.58
C THR A 142 -27.97 -9.35 3.54
N GLY A 143 -27.35 -10.52 3.29
CA GLY A 143 -27.79 -11.45 2.25
C GLY A 143 -27.62 -10.88 0.83
N LEU A 144 -26.84 -9.81 0.66
CA LEU A 144 -26.50 -9.29 -0.67
C LEU A 144 -25.57 -10.25 -1.42
N ALA A 145 -24.80 -11.06 -0.70
CA ALA A 145 -23.96 -12.10 -1.27
C ALA A 145 -24.75 -13.08 -2.17
N ASP A 146 -25.97 -13.43 -1.79
CA ASP A 146 -26.80 -14.38 -2.55
C ASP A 146 -27.50 -13.72 -3.73
N ASN A 147 -27.77 -12.41 -3.64
CA ASN A 147 -28.56 -11.68 -4.64
C ASN A 147 -27.72 -10.97 -5.71
N SER A 148 -26.46 -10.61 -5.42
CA SER A 148 -25.62 -9.84 -6.34
C SER A 148 -24.15 -10.28 -6.32
N LEU A 149 -23.91 -11.52 -6.76
CA LEU A 149 -22.57 -12.07 -6.96
C LEU A 149 -21.65 -11.15 -7.77
N ALA A 150 -22.20 -10.43 -8.75
CA ALA A 150 -21.46 -9.48 -9.59
C ALA A 150 -20.79 -8.33 -8.79
N ALA A 151 -21.32 -7.95 -7.63
CA ALA A 151 -20.72 -6.93 -6.76
C ALA A 151 -19.79 -7.55 -5.69
N VAL A 152 -20.15 -8.72 -5.16
CA VAL A 152 -19.41 -9.36 -4.06
C VAL A 152 -18.12 -10.04 -4.51
N VAL A 153 -18.10 -10.66 -5.69
CA VAL A 153 -16.89 -11.28 -6.26
C VAL A 153 -15.74 -10.27 -6.40
N PRO A 154 -15.93 -9.11 -7.07
CA PRO A 154 -14.85 -8.15 -7.21
C PRO A 154 -14.46 -7.49 -5.87
N SER A 155 -15.42 -7.26 -4.95
CA SER A 155 -15.14 -6.84 -3.56
C SER A 155 -14.23 -7.79 -2.79
N THR A 156 -14.45 -9.09 -2.94
CA THR A 156 -13.61 -10.11 -2.31
C THR A 156 -12.23 -10.13 -2.98
N GLY A 157 -12.18 -10.05 -4.31
CA GLY A 157 -10.94 -9.95 -5.08
C GLY A 157 -10.09 -8.75 -4.67
N TYR A 158 -10.71 -7.58 -4.47
CA TYR A 158 -10.02 -6.37 -4.03
C TYR A 158 -9.43 -6.54 -2.63
N ALA A 159 -10.19 -7.10 -1.68
CA ALA A 159 -9.69 -7.35 -0.32
C ALA A 159 -8.47 -8.28 -0.32
N LEU A 160 -8.52 -9.39 -1.05
CA LEU A 160 -7.42 -10.34 -1.17
C LEU A 160 -6.19 -9.73 -1.84
N LEU A 161 -6.39 -8.97 -2.92
CA LEU A 161 -5.30 -8.29 -3.62
C LEU A 161 -4.69 -7.17 -2.78
N ALA A 162 -5.47 -6.44 -1.98
CA ALA A 162 -4.95 -5.44 -1.06
C ALA A 162 -4.04 -6.08 0.01
N LEU A 163 -4.44 -7.25 0.55
CA LEU A 163 -3.59 -8.02 1.48
C LEU A 163 -2.32 -8.55 0.80
N LEU A 164 -2.43 -9.08 -0.42
CA LEU A 164 -1.27 -9.51 -1.21
C LEU A 164 -0.31 -8.34 -1.44
N MET A 165 -0.83 -7.16 -1.79
CA MET A 165 -0.03 -5.94 -1.97
C MET A 165 0.65 -5.52 -0.67
N LEU A 166 0.00 -5.66 0.47
CA LEU A 166 0.62 -5.39 1.77
C LEU A 166 1.80 -6.33 2.02
N VAL A 167 1.63 -7.64 1.79
CA VAL A 167 2.71 -8.62 1.94
C VAL A 167 3.88 -8.32 1.00
N LEU A 168 3.58 -7.95 -0.25
CA LEU A 168 4.59 -7.56 -1.25
C LEU A 168 5.31 -6.25 -0.88
N GLU A 169 4.61 -5.29 -0.27
CA GLU A 169 5.23 -4.05 0.23
C GLU A 169 6.07 -4.27 1.49
N CYS A 170 5.75 -5.29 2.28
CA CYS A 170 6.58 -5.67 3.42
C CYS A 170 7.92 -6.31 3.03
N GLN A 171 8.08 -6.77 1.77
CA GLN A 171 9.34 -7.39 1.36
C GLN A 171 10.48 -6.38 1.29
N PRO A 172 11.61 -6.63 1.98
CA PRO A 172 12.78 -5.76 1.89
C PRO A 172 13.36 -5.76 0.46
N LYS A 173 13.94 -4.63 0.05
CA LYS A 173 14.69 -4.56 -1.20
C LYS A 173 16.05 -5.26 -1.04
N PRO A 174 16.67 -5.75 -2.13
CA PRO A 174 17.96 -6.42 -2.05
C PRO A 174 19.04 -5.52 -1.43
N GLN A 175 19.92 -6.11 -0.63
CA GLN A 175 20.96 -5.41 0.14
C GLN A 175 21.96 -4.65 -0.74
N GLU A 176 22.27 -5.20 -1.92
CA GLU A 176 23.13 -4.59 -2.95
C GLU A 176 22.71 -3.17 -3.34
N LEU A 177 21.40 -2.87 -3.26
CA LEU A 177 20.87 -1.53 -3.54
C LEU A 177 21.39 -0.49 -2.55
N TYR A 178 21.55 -0.87 -1.29
CA TYR A 178 21.95 0.03 -0.23
C TYR A 178 23.46 0.19 -0.15
N GLU A 179 24.22 -0.85 -0.47
CA GLU A 179 25.69 -0.81 -0.54
C GLU A 179 26.17 0.13 -1.65
N LEU A 180 25.49 0.14 -2.80
CA LEU A 180 25.82 1.06 -3.90
C LEU A 180 25.42 2.51 -3.61
N LEU A 181 24.32 2.74 -2.87
CA LEU A 181 23.97 4.08 -2.41
C LEU A 181 25.01 4.63 -1.42
N ASN A 182 25.52 3.77 -0.53
CA ASN A 182 26.64 4.09 0.36
C ASN A 182 27.96 4.30 -0.42
N GLY A 183 28.10 3.64 -1.58
CA GLY A 183 29.27 3.73 -2.46
C GLY A 183 29.40 5.06 -3.19
N ASP A 184 28.28 5.62 -3.66
CA ASP A 184 28.23 6.83 -4.50
C ASP A 184 28.40 8.14 -3.68
N ASP A 185 28.05 8.10 -2.37
CA ASP A 185 28.33 9.20 -1.43
C ASP A 185 29.83 9.37 -1.13
N ASN A 186 30.70 8.42 -1.54
CA ASN A 186 32.16 8.51 -1.37
C ASN A 186 32.84 9.49 -2.36
N ILE A 187 32.10 10.22 -3.22
CA ILE A 187 32.66 11.24 -4.15
C ILE A 187 32.57 12.66 -3.56
N ARG A 188 32.44 12.80 -2.24
CA ARG A 188 32.71 14.08 -1.54
C ARG A 188 33.75 13.86 -0.45
N GLU A 189 35.00 13.68 -0.90
CA GLU A 189 36.20 13.89 -0.09
C GLU A 189 36.20 15.33 0.46
N SER A 190 35.79 15.48 1.72
CA SER A 190 36.19 16.59 2.58
C SER A 190 36.04 16.16 4.04
N ASP A 191 37.10 15.57 4.58
CA ASP A 191 37.62 15.48 5.97
C ASP A 191 36.73 15.60 7.23
N ASP A 192 35.39 15.54 7.15
CA ASP A 192 34.51 15.61 8.33
C ASP A 192 33.18 14.84 8.14
N VAL A 193 33.17 13.85 7.25
CA VAL A 193 31.95 13.13 6.87
C VAL A 193 31.94 11.73 7.45
N ARG A 194 31.20 11.59 8.55
CA ARG A 194 30.63 10.34 9.07
C ARG A 194 30.19 9.49 7.86
N GLN A 195 30.88 8.39 7.58
CA GLN A 195 30.42 7.39 6.60
C GLN A 195 28.95 7.09 6.92
N SER A 196 28.04 7.53 6.05
CA SER A 196 26.60 7.44 6.29
C SER A 196 26.15 6.00 6.03
N TYR A 197 26.61 5.08 6.87
CA TYR A 197 26.06 3.73 6.94
C TYR A 197 24.60 3.86 7.36
N TRP A 198 23.69 3.70 6.40
CA TRP A 198 22.25 3.65 6.69
C TRP A 198 22.00 2.48 7.65
N ALA A 199 21.53 2.79 8.86
CA ALA A 199 21.23 1.76 9.84
C ALA A 199 20.13 0.81 9.32
N PRO A 200 20.14 -0.49 9.70
CA PRO A 200 19.09 -1.44 9.31
C PRO A 200 17.68 -0.95 9.66
N GLU A 201 17.54 -0.22 10.76
CA GLU A 201 16.29 0.41 11.18
C GLU A 201 15.75 1.42 10.14
N GLU A 202 16.62 2.21 9.52
CA GLU A 202 16.23 3.22 8.54
C GLU A 202 15.79 2.61 7.20
N ARG A 203 16.27 1.40 6.91
CA ARG A 203 15.91 0.61 5.73
C ARG A 203 14.61 -0.17 5.95
N ALA A 204 14.23 -0.41 7.21
CA ALA A 204 13.08 -1.19 7.59
C ALA A 204 11.76 -0.48 7.22
N ASN A 205 10.80 -1.26 6.71
CA ASN A 205 9.44 -0.77 6.47
C ASN A 205 8.75 -0.43 7.81
N LEU A 206 7.63 0.30 7.76
CA LEU A 206 6.92 0.73 8.98
C LEU A 206 6.56 -0.45 9.91
N PHE A 207 6.09 -1.58 9.37
CA PHE A 207 5.74 -2.74 10.20
C PHE A 207 6.96 -3.40 10.82
N SER A 208 8.06 -3.49 10.09
CA SER A 208 9.33 -4.02 10.59
C SER A 208 9.90 -3.13 11.69
N ARG A 209 9.77 -1.80 11.57
CA ARG A 209 10.12 -0.86 12.66
C ARG A 209 9.23 -1.03 13.89
N LEU A 210 7.92 -1.25 13.70
CA LEU A 210 6.97 -1.46 14.81
C LEU A 210 7.14 -2.82 15.50
N THR A 211 7.46 -3.86 14.75
CA THR A 211 7.62 -5.25 15.26
C THR A 211 9.06 -5.59 15.59
N PHE A 212 10.00 -4.67 15.34
CA PHE A 212 11.45 -4.89 15.46
C PHE A 212 11.97 -6.10 14.67
N SER A 213 11.27 -6.51 13.60
CA SER A 213 11.65 -7.68 12.80
C SER A 213 12.98 -7.50 12.05
N TRP A 214 13.50 -6.27 11.98
CA TRP A 214 14.83 -5.99 11.42
C TRP A 214 15.95 -6.48 12.33
N LEU A 215 15.67 -6.74 13.62
CA LEU A 215 16.64 -7.23 14.60
C LEU A 215 16.85 -8.76 14.49
N ASP A 216 15.86 -9.49 13.98
CA ASP A 216 15.88 -10.95 13.83
C ASP A 216 17.17 -11.50 13.16
N PRO A 217 17.63 -10.98 12.00
CA PRO A 217 18.87 -11.47 11.40
C PRO A 217 20.12 -11.17 12.26
N MET A 218 20.13 -10.06 13.01
CA MET A 218 21.26 -9.74 13.90
C MET A 218 21.31 -10.66 15.12
N LEU A 219 20.15 -11.03 15.66
CA LEU A 219 20.05 -11.97 16.77
C LEU A 219 20.45 -13.39 16.35
N ASP A 220 20.05 -13.82 15.15
CA ASP A 220 20.44 -15.13 14.61
C ASP A 220 21.96 -15.21 14.36
N GLU A 221 22.57 -14.15 13.82
CA GLU A 221 24.02 -14.11 13.62
C GLU A 221 24.78 -14.04 14.96
N GLY A 222 24.28 -13.26 15.92
CA GLY A 222 24.84 -13.20 17.28
C GLY A 222 24.75 -14.51 18.07
N LEU A 223 23.80 -15.39 17.71
CA LEU A 223 23.71 -16.75 18.25
C LEU A 223 24.78 -17.67 17.64
N LYS A 224 25.10 -17.48 16.35
CA LYS A 224 26.07 -18.31 15.61
C LYS A 224 27.52 -17.90 15.87
N ARG A 225 27.79 -16.60 15.97
CA ARG A 225 29.12 -16.04 16.20
C ARG A 225 29.05 -14.86 17.17
N PRO A 226 30.05 -14.67 18.04
CA PRO A 226 30.14 -13.46 18.84
C PRO A 226 30.31 -12.25 17.92
N LEU A 227 29.36 -11.32 17.99
CA LEU A 227 29.35 -10.10 17.18
C LEU A 227 30.62 -9.28 17.46
N GLN A 228 31.31 -8.87 16.39
CA GLN A 228 32.42 -7.92 16.46
C GLN A 228 31.93 -6.51 16.15
N MET A 229 32.70 -5.48 16.49
CA MET A 229 32.35 -4.07 16.25
C MET A 229 32.20 -3.68 14.77
N GLU A 230 32.61 -4.57 13.86
CA GLU A 230 32.44 -4.45 12.42
C GLU A 230 31.08 -4.99 11.91
N ASP A 231 30.33 -5.73 12.74
CA ASP A 231 29.03 -6.33 12.40
C ASP A 231 27.81 -5.51 12.86
N THR A 232 28.03 -4.37 13.54
CA THR A 232 26.99 -3.43 14.03
C THR A 232 26.92 -2.18 13.18
#